data_AF-A0A7S0SJ70-F1
#
_entry.id   AF-A0A7S0SJ70-F1
#
_cell.length_a   1.000
_cell.length_b   1.000
_cell.length_c   1.000
_cell.angle_alpha   90.00
_cell.angle_beta   90.00
_cell.angle_gamma   90.00
#
_symmetry.space_group_name_H-M   'P 1'
#
loop_
_entity.id
_entity.type
_entity.pdbx_description
1 polymer ?
#
loop_
_entity_poly.entity_id
_entity_poly.type
_entity_poly.pdbx_seq_one_letter_code
_entity_poly.pdbx_strand_id
1 'polypeptide(L)'
;ATGFKTDNHVVAEVRAAAAPGGPDVTGEGRGAGYSNNAAGTGRRYEPVGSIVEGAQLAGKLTGIVTTTRVTHATPAAFSTHVRDRNDENEIAMQQILSLDLNVLMGGGRRHFDPQSTAGSKRKDELDLVAAARTHGYAVATDAGSMRRVATAVRRAEEERDARASGEDRSGGDDDDPSTLPRSMRAILGPRMLGLFAPSHLPYEIDRHRGFIHAAAAPALPPPASTAAAADAAAATDAQPPALVEMTVAALEVLATGPHGFFLLVEAGRIDHGGHANDAGAALAEVCAYDRAFKAAVDFAATRSDVLVVATSDHDTGGLSVGCCGQYALNVTEIRKLRASAENVTTRV
;
A
#
# COMPACT_ATOMS: atom_id res chain seq x y z
N ALA A 1 18.23 -11.38 1.09
CA ALA A 1 17.52 -10.17 0.68
C ALA A 1 16.11 -10.27 1.25
N THR A 2 15.64 -9.22 1.92
CA THR A 2 14.22 -9.04 2.25
C THR A 2 13.47 -8.49 1.04
N GLY A 3 12.14 -8.56 1.05
CA GLY A 3 11.31 -8.27 -0.13
C GLY A 3 10.63 -9.51 -0.74
N PHE A 4 10.52 -10.59 0.03
CA PHE A 4 9.60 -11.71 -0.22
C PHE A 4 9.06 -12.17 1.14
N LYS A 5 7.74 -12.18 1.30
CA LYS A 5 7.05 -12.72 2.48
C LYS A 5 6.81 -14.21 2.24
N THR A 6 7.39 -15.07 3.08
CA THR A 6 7.02 -16.49 3.18
C THR A 6 6.44 -16.74 4.56
N ASP A 7 5.39 -17.55 4.65
CA ASP A 7 4.82 -18.03 5.92
C ASP A 7 4.44 -16.96 6.94
N ASN A 8 3.82 -15.86 6.49
CA ASN A 8 3.31 -14.84 7.41
C ASN A 8 4.37 -14.16 8.31
N HIS A 9 5.65 -14.24 7.97
CA HIS A 9 6.73 -13.61 8.72
C HIS A 9 7.23 -12.32 8.05
N VAL A 10 7.38 -11.25 8.85
CA VAL A 10 8.11 -10.03 8.50
C VAL A 10 9.46 -10.16 9.19
N VAL A 11 10.47 -10.69 8.51
CA VAL A 11 11.79 -10.81 9.12
C VAL A 11 12.86 -10.40 8.13
N ALA A 12 13.56 -9.33 8.51
CA ALA A 12 14.91 -9.09 8.05
C ALA A 12 15.85 -10.07 8.77
N GLU A 13 16.16 -11.20 8.12
CA GLU A 13 17.11 -12.17 8.65
C GLU A 13 18.36 -12.27 7.76
N VAL A 14 19.51 -11.89 8.33
CA VAL A 14 20.79 -12.51 8.02
C VAL A 14 21.10 -13.46 9.18
N ARG A 15 21.43 -14.71 8.85
CA ARG A 15 22.02 -15.66 9.80
C ARG A 15 23.32 -15.05 10.35
N ALA A 16 23.27 -14.43 11.52
CA ALA A 16 24.49 -14.13 12.27
C ALA A 16 25.07 -15.46 12.80
N ALA A 17 26.34 -15.72 12.51
CA ALA A 17 27.07 -16.84 13.09
C ALA A 17 26.94 -16.82 14.62
N ALA A 18 26.93 -18.00 15.26
CA ALA A 18 26.91 -18.12 16.71
C ALA A 18 28.00 -17.23 17.31
N ALA A 19 27.61 -16.25 18.14
CA ALA A 19 28.57 -15.43 18.85
C ALA A 19 29.35 -16.34 19.82
N PRO A 20 30.69 -16.34 19.83
CA PRO A 20 31.44 -17.09 20.82
C PRO A 20 31.30 -16.40 22.19
N GLY A 21 30.54 -17.01 23.10
CA GLY A 21 30.72 -16.87 24.55
C GLY A 21 30.30 -15.56 25.23
N GLY A 22 29.16 -14.95 24.90
CA GLY A 22 28.55 -13.87 25.69
C GLY A 22 27.41 -14.37 26.58
N PRO A 23 27.18 -13.79 27.78
CA PRO A 23 26.18 -14.30 28.72
C PRO A 23 24.76 -14.23 28.12
N ASP A 24 24.06 -15.36 28.21
CA ASP A 24 22.65 -15.51 27.87
C ASP A 24 21.81 -14.63 28.81
N VAL A 25 21.31 -13.51 28.31
CA VAL A 25 20.32 -12.71 29.04
C VAL A 25 18.96 -13.33 28.75
N THR A 26 18.63 -14.39 29.49
CA THR A 26 17.26 -14.91 29.58
C THR A 26 16.40 -13.88 30.32
N GLY A 27 16.02 -12.81 29.65
CA GLY A 27 15.08 -11.82 30.14
C GLY A 27 13.73 -12.02 29.48
N GLU A 28 12.82 -12.72 30.16
CA GLU A 28 11.38 -12.57 29.91
C GLU A 28 10.99 -11.14 30.28
N GLY A 29 11.13 -10.23 29.33
CA GLY A 29 10.81 -8.82 29.49
C GLY A 29 10.02 -8.35 28.30
N ARG A 30 8.69 -8.27 28.44
CA ARG A 30 7.83 -7.41 27.61
C ARG A 30 8.07 -5.92 27.93
N GLY A 31 9.35 -5.52 27.97
CA GLY A 31 9.81 -4.19 28.28
C GLY A 31 10.47 -3.58 27.05
N ALA A 32 10.14 -2.32 26.79
CA ALA A 32 10.59 -1.51 25.66
C ALA A 32 12.13 -1.37 25.57
N GLY A 33 12.81 -2.41 25.12
CA GLY A 33 14.25 -2.43 24.88
C GLY A 33 14.56 -2.98 23.49
N TYR A 34 15.34 -2.23 22.71
CA TYR A 34 15.89 -2.65 21.42
C TYR A 34 16.95 -3.76 21.58
N SER A 35 16.55 -4.97 22.00
CA SER A 35 17.47 -6.12 22.15
C SER A 35 17.50 -6.98 20.89
N ASN A 36 18.55 -6.90 20.06
CA ASN A 36 18.67 -7.65 18.80
C ASN A 36 18.72 -9.18 18.96
N ASN A 37 18.39 -9.74 20.13
CA ASN A 37 18.42 -11.17 20.36
C ASN A 37 17.04 -11.80 20.07
N ALA A 38 17.04 -12.92 19.34
CA ALA A 38 15.89 -13.81 19.23
C ALA A 38 15.67 -14.52 20.56
N ALA A 39 14.53 -14.21 21.19
CA ALA A 39 14.16 -14.74 22.50
C ALA A 39 14.33 -16.26 22.55
N GLY A 40 15.11 -16.75 23.51
CA GLY A 40 15.30 -18.19 23.76
C GLY A 40 16.18 -18.95 22.74
N THR A 41 16.83 -18.28 21.78
CA THR A 41 17.66 -18.98 20.77
C THR A 41 19.11 -18.52 20.69
N GLY A 42 19.49 -17.45 21.39
CA GLY A 42 20.84 -16.87 21.34
C GLY A 42 21.23 -16.29 19.97
N ARG A 43 20.29 -16.18 19.01
CA ARG A 43 20.55 -15.60 17.68
C ARG A 43 20.41 -14.09 17.69
N ARG A 44 21.20 -13.39 16.87
CA ARG A 44 21.09 -11.94 16.67
C ARG A 44 20.29 -11.64 15.39
N TYR A 45 19.27 -10.80 15.50
CA TYR A 45 18.58 -10.16 14.39
C TYR A 45 19.43 -9.01 13.86
N GLU A 46 19.73 -9.07 12.57
CA GLU A 46 20.40 -8.00 11.85
C GLU A 46 19.51 -7.58 10.68
N PRO A 47 19.20 -6.27 10.55
CA PRO A 47 18.50 -5.75 9.39
C PRO A 47 19.19 -6.16 8.10
N VAL A 48 18.39 -6.41 7.06
CA VAL A 48 18.87 -6.86 5.75
C VAL A 48 18.30 -5.94 4.72
N GLY A 49 19.16 -5.44 3.85
CA GLY A 49 18.75 -4.58 2.73
C GLY A 49 17.57 -5.18 1.96
N SER A 50 16.49 -4.40 1.86
CA SER A 50 15.33 -4.74 1.05
C SER A 50 15.51 -4.27 -0.39
N ILE A 51 14.69 -4.81 -1.30
CA ILE A 51 14.67 -4.35 -2.69
C ILE A 51 14.24 -2.88 -2.82
N VAL A 52 13.41 -2.37 -1.88
CA VAL A 52 13.00 -0.96 -1.83
C VAL A 52 14.19 -0.08 -1.47
N GLU A 53 14.96 -0.45 -0.45
CA GLU A 53 16.17 0.28 -0.07
C GLU A 53 17.20 0.25 -1.20
N GLY A 54 17.36 -0.90 -1.87
CA GLY A 54 18.19 -1.02 -3.06
C GLY A 54 17.73 -0.11 -4.21
N ALA A 55 16.42 0.02 -4.42
CA ALA A 55 15.85 0.93 -5.42
C ALA A 55 16.09 2.41 -5.05
N GLN A 56 15.90 2.79 -3.78
CA GLN A 56 16.19 4.14 -3.27
C GLN A 56 17.67 4.50 -3.43
N LEU A 57 18.58 3.58 -3.08
CA LEU A 57 20.02 3.77 -3.30
C LEU A 57 20.39 3.93 -4.78
N ALA A 58 19.60 3.35 -5.69
CA ALA A 58 19.74 3.53 -7.13
C ALA A 58 19.03 4.80 -7.66
N GLY A 59 18.52 5.67 -6.76
CA GLY A 59 17.82 6.92 -7.10
C GLY A 59 16.40 6.72 -7.65
N LYS A 60 15.86 5.50 -7.60
CA LYS A 60 14.51 5.20 -8.10
C LYS A 60 13.46 5.69 -7.13
N LEU A 61 12.34 6.18 -7.66
CA LEU A 61 11.17 6.43 -6.81
C LEU A 61 10.59 5.11 -6.32
N THR A 62 10.07 5.09 -5.10
CA THR A 62 9.57 3.84 -4.50
C THR A 62 8.15 3.97 -3.99
N GLY A 63 7.35 2.91 -4.19
CA GLY A 63 5.99 2.92 -3.70
C GLY A 63 5.42 1.57 -3.31
N ILE A 64 4.42 1.62 -2.45
CA ILE A 64 3.68 0.49 -1.91
C ILE A 64 2.18 0.81 -1.95
N VAL A 65 1.41 -0.11 -2.52
CA VAL A 65 -0.06 -0.07 -2.58
C VAL A 65 -0.61 -1.36 -2.02
N THR A 66 -1.60 -1.29 -1.13
CA THR A 66 -2.25 -2.49 -0.57
C THR A 66 -3.73 -2.28 -0.26
N THR A 67 -4.55 -3.33 -0.40
CA THR A 67 -5.92 -3.35 0.15
C THR A 67 -5.97 -3.66 1.65
N THR A 68 -4.83 -3.99 2.28
CA THR A 68 -4.74 -4.26 3.71
C THR A 68 -4.40 -2.98 4.49
N ARG A 69 -3.68 -3.11 5.61
CA ARG A 69 -3.09 -1.96 6.29
C ARG A 69 -1.71 -1.75 5.67
N VAL A 70 -1.29 -0.51 5.46
CA VAL A 70 0.08 -0.25 4.97
C VAL A 70 1.16 -0.77 5.92
N THR A 71 0.81 -0.95 7.20
CA THR A 71 1.64 -1.55 8.25
C THR A 71 1.53 -3.07 8.35
N HIS A 72 0.73 -3.71 7.50
CA HIS A 72 0.56 -5.17 7.51
C HIS A 72 1.82 -5.88 7.04
N ALA A 73 1.87 -7.20 7.20
CA ALA A 73 3.12 -7.94 7.04
C ALA A 73 3.75 -7.82 5.65
N THR A 74 2.96 -7.97 4.58
CA THR A 74 3.48 -7.90 3.21
C THR A 74 4.12 -6.55 2.90
N PRO A 75 3.45 -5.38 3.08
CA PRO A 75 4.10 -4.10 2.83
C PRO A 75 5.26 -3.83 3.80
N ALA A 76 5.12 -4.19 5.08
CA ALA A 76 6.17 -4.01 6.09
C ALA A 76 7.47 -4.74 5.72
N ALA A 77 7.39 -5.96 5.18
CA ALA A 77 8.57 -6.75 4.78
C ALA A 77 9.44 -6.11 3.69
N PHE A 78 8.92 -5.10 2.99
CA PHE A 78 9.66 -4.34 1.99
C PHE A 78 10.16 -2.99 2.53
N SER A 79 9.49 -2.43 3.54
CA SER A 79 9.70 -1.05 3.98
C SER A 79 10.17 -0.89 5.43
N THR A 80 10.31 -1.95 6.21
CA THR A 80 10.68 -1.84 7.63
C THR A 80 11.54 -2.99 8.10
N HIS A 81 12.19 -2.78 9.24
CA HIS A 81 12.99 -3.77 9.95
C HIS A 81 12.46 -3.88 11.39
N VAL A 82 11.49 -4.76 11.58
CA VAL A 82 10.92 -5.08 12.90
C VAL A 82 11.07 -6.56 13.20
N ARG A 83 11.08 -6.92 14.50
CA ARG A 83 11.15 -8.32 14.94
C ARG A 83 9.80 -9.02 14.95
N ASP A 84 8.76 -8.24 15.21
CA ASP A 84 7.40 -8.73 15.30
C ASP A 84 6.53 -7.93 14.32
N ARG A 85 5.89 -8.64 13.40
CA ARG A 85 4.94 -8.07 12.45
C ARG A 85 3.77 -7.34 13.10
N ASN A 86 3.49 -7.64 14.37
CA ASN A 86 2.41 -7.02 15.14
C ASN A 86 2.81 -5.69 15.75
N ASP A 87 4.09 -5.28 15.65
CA ASP A 87 4.54 -3.96 16.06
C ASP A 87 4.21 -2.90 14.99
N GLU A 88 2.92 -2.82 14.61
CA GLU A 88 2.44 -1.98 13.52
C GLU A 88 2.64 -0.48 13.77
N ASN A 89 2.78 -0.05 15.03
CA ASN A 89 3.07 1.36 15.36
C ASN A 89 4.53 1.73 15.04
N GLU A 90 5.47 0.81 15.29
CA GLU A 90 6.88 0.94 14.90
C GLU A 90 7.01 0.88 13.38
N ILE A 91 6.29 -0.05 12.75
CA ILE A 91 6.25 -0.15 11.28
C ILE A 91 5.77 1.17 10.66
N ALA A 92 4.68 1.76 11.18
CA ALA A 92 4.18 3.05 10.71
C ALA A 92 5.23 4.17 10.86
N MET A 93 5.94 4.19 11.98
CA MET A 93 6.97 5.18 12.25
C MET A 93 8.13 5.06 11.26
N GLN A 94 8.65 3.85 11.02
CA GLN A 94 9.73 3.63 10.05
C GLN A 94 9.31 3.97 8.62
N GLN A 95 8.07 3.64 8.22
CA GLN A 95 7.55 3.95 6.88
C GLN A 95 7.45 5.46 6.59
N ILE A 96 7.21 6.29 7.61
CA ILE A 96 7.09 7.74 7.44
C ILE A 96 8.40 8.47 7.71
N LEU A 97 9.17 8.05 8.72
CA LEU A 97 10.32 8.80 9.22
C LEU A 97 11.68 8.24 8.80
N SER A 98 11.74 6.95 8.41
CA SER A 98 13.03 6.28 8.15
C SER A 98 13.25 5.93 6.68
N LEU A 99 12.19 5.67 5.92
CA LEU A 99 12.30 5.39 4.49
C LEU A 99 11.75 6.51 3.62
N ASP A 100 12.43 6.74 2.50
CA ASP A 100 12.02 7.68 1.46
C ASP A 100 11.02 7.06 0.48
N LEU A 101 9.91 6.54 1.01
CA LEU A 101 8.79 6.12 0.15
C LEU A 101 8.18 7.35 -0.52
N ASN A 102 8.00 7.27 -1.83
CA ASN A 102 7.30 8.30 -2.60
C ASN A 102 5.79 8.04 -2.58
N VAL A 103 5.36 6.78 -2.59
CA VAL A 103 3.95 6.43 -2.56
C VAL A 103 3.68 5.38 -1.50
N LEU A 104 2.77 5.65 -0.58
CA LEU A 104 2.30 4.67 0.39
C LEU A 104 0.78 4.75 0.47
N MET A 105 0.08 3.70 0.01
CA MET A 105 -1.38 3.73 -0.10
C MET A 105 -2.02 2.44 0.41
N GLY A 106 -3.04 2.58 1.25
CA GLY A 106 -3.85 1.48 1.76
C GLY A 106 -4.69 1.90 2.95
N GLY A 107 -5.00 0.95 3.83
CA GLY A 107 -5.67 1.20 5.09
C GLY A 107 -4.69 1.37 6.26
N GLY A 108 -5.20 1.33 7.49
CA GLY A 108 -4.40 1.28 8.71
C GLY A 108 -4.21 2.62 9.40
N ARG A 109 -5.08 3.61 9.12
CA ARG A 109 -5.03 4.96 9.71
C ARG A 109 -4.88 4.96 11.24
N ARG A 110 -5.42 3.95 11.92
CA ARG A 110 -5.29 3.76 13.38
C ARG A 110 -3.85 3.68 13.91
N HIS A 111 -2.85 3.40 13.08
CA HIS A 111 -1.44 3.33 13.50
C HIS A 111 -0.69 4.65 13.30
N PHE A 112 -1.36 5.65 12.69
CA PHE A 112 -0.77 6.94 12.34
C PHE A 112 -1.32 8.10 13.17
N ASP A 113 -2.56 7.98 13.67
CA ASP A 113 -3.15 8.99 14.54
C ASP A 113 -2.62 8.89 15.97
N PRO A 114 -2.48 10.02 16.69
CA PRO A 114 -2.01 10.01 18.07
C PRO A 114 -2.95 9.21 18.99
N GLN A 115 -2.44 8.71 20.11
CA GLN A 115 -3.18 7.86 21.06
C GLN A 115 -4.49 8.51 21.53
N SER A 116 -4.52 9.83 21.70
CA SER A 116 -5.72 10.61 22.06
C SER A 116 -6.84 10.57 21.01
N THR A 117 -6.55 10.16 19.77
CA THR A 117 -7.57 10.04 18.71
C THR A 117 -8.38 8.76 18.87
N ALA A 118 -9.71 8.89 18.84
CA ALA A 118 -10.62 7.75 18.96
C ALA A 118 -10.34 6.70 17.88
N GLY A 119 -10.16 5.43 18.31
CA GLY A 119 -9.86 4.32 17.41
C GLY A 119 -8.38 4.14 17.08
N SER A 120 -7.49 5.05 17.52
CA SER A 120 -6.05 4.87 17.40
C SER A 120 -5.57 3.62 18.15
N LYS A 121 -4.52 3.01 17.62
CA LYS A 121 -3.77 1.89 18.22
C LYS A 121 -2.37 2.32 18.65
N ARG A 122 -1.99 3.58 18.44
CA ARG A 122 -0.74 4.14 18.96
C ARG A 122 -0.77 4.15 20.50
N LYS A 123 0.43 4.05 21.08
CA LYS A 123 0.66 4.09 22.54
C LYS A 123 1.38 5.37 22.96
N ASP A 124 1.41 6.34 22.05
CA ASP A 124 2.07 7.64 22.17
C ASP A 124 1.23 8.70 21.46
N GLU A 125 1.56 9.97 21.67
CA GLU A 125 0.86 11.11 21.05
C GLU A 125 1.52 11.54 19.72
N LEU A 126 2.26 10.66 19.06
CA LEU A 126 2.89 10.99 17.79
C LEU A 126 1.83 10.98 16.67
N ASP A 127 1.62 12.14 16.05
CA ASP A 127 0.80 12.28 14.84
C ASP A 127 1.67 12.08 13.60
N LEU A 128 1.67 10.85 13.08
CA LEU A 128 2.44 10.50 11.88
C LEU A 128 1.83 11.06 10.60
N VAL A 129 0.56 11.47 10.60
CA VAL A 129 -0.04 12.12 9.43
C VAL A 129 0.40 13.58 9.35
N ALA A 130 0.47 14.28 10.48
CA ALA A 130 1.11 15.57 10.56
C ALA A 130 2.59 15.46 10.19
N ALA A 131 3.31 14.47 10.72
CA ALA A 131 4.70 14.23 10.36
C ALA A 131 4.85 13.99 8.85
N ALA A 132 4.02 13.14 8.23
CA ALA A 132 4.07 12.90 6.78
C ALA A 132 3.92 14.19 5.97
N ARG A 133 3.04 15.12 6.37
CA ARG A 133 2.91 16.43 5.71
C ARG A 133 4.19 17.24 5.82
N THR A 134 4.80 17.29 7.02
CA THR A 134 6.11 17.94 7.23
C THR A 134 7.20 17.30 6.37
N HIS A 135 7.12 15.99 6.12
CA HIS A 135 8.00 15.24 5.21
C HIS A 135 7.59 15.34 3.73
N GLY A 136 6.66 16.25 3.38
CA GLY A 136 6.32 16.58 1.99
C GLY A 136 5.27 15.69 1.34
N TYR A 137 4.63 14.77 2.09
CA TYR A 137 3.57 13.94 1.55
C TYR A 137 2.28 14.73 1.35
N ALA A 138 1.73 14.65 0.15
CA ALA A 138 0.33 14.96 -0.09
C ALA A 138 -0.53 13.81 0.47
N VAL A 139 -1.38 14.13 1.46
CA VAL A 139 -2.22 13.12 2.14
C VAL A 139 -3.58 13.03 1.47
N ALA A 140 -3.95 11.84 1.02
CA ALA A 140 -5.27 11.49 0.49
C ALA A 140 -6.03 10.59 1.48
N THR A 141 -7.33 10.83 1.62
CA THR A 141 -8.21 10.12 2.56
C THR A 141 -9.33 9.35 1.87
N ASP A 142 -9.50 9.55 0.57
CA ASP A 142 -10.56 8.96 -0.24
C ASP A 142 -10.16 8.91 -1.74
N ALA A 143 -10.99 8.29 -2.58
CA ALA A 143 -10.68 8.13 -4.00
C ALA A 143 -10.59 9.47 -4.74
N GLY A 144 -11.43 10.45 -4.37
CA GLY A 144 -11.44 11.77 -5.01
C GLY A 144 -10.17 12.58 -4.72
N SER A 145 -9.77 12.65 -3.45
CA SER A 145 -8.52 13.28 -3.01
C SER A 145 -7.30 12.59 -3.60
N MET A 146 -7.31 11.26 -3.69
CA MET A 146 -6.24 10.49 -4.33
C MET A 146 -6.04 10.89 -5.80
N ARG A 147 -7.13 10.92 -6.59
CA ARG A 147 -7.08 11.34 -8.01
C ARG A 147 -6.56 12.77 -8.18
N ARG A 148 -7.02 13.69 -7.33
CA ARG A 148 -6.57 15.09 -7.36
C ARG A 148 -5.08 15.20 -7.08
N VAL A 149 -4.57 14.49 -6.08
CA VAL A 149 -3.14 14.46 -5.76
C VAL A 149 -2.32 13.89 -6.91
N ALA A 150 -2.71 12.73 -7.46
CA ALA A 150 -1.98 12.12 -8.59
C ALA A 150 -1.96 13.03 -9.83
N THR A 151 -3.09 13.65 -10.16
CA THR A 151 -3.19 14.61 -11.27
C THR A 151 -2.33 15.85 -11.04
N ALA A 152 -2.31 16.37 -9.80
CA ALA A 152 -1.51 17.53 -9.45
C ALA A 152 0.00 17.25 -9.56
N VAL A 153 0.44 16.07 -9.11
CA VAL A 153 1.82 15.61 -9.29
C VAL A 153 2.17 15.56 -10.77
N ARG A 154 1.38 14.87 -11.60
CA ARG A 154 1.66 14.76 -13.04
C ARG A 154 1.80 16.12 -13.72
N ARG A 155 0.89 17.06 -13.42
CA ARG A 155 0.93 18.43 -13.96
C ARG A 155 2.17 19.19 -13.51
N ALA A 156 2.55 19.10 -12.24
CA ALA A 156 3.74 19.78 -11.73
C ALA A 156 5.02 19.28 -12.42
N GLU A 157 5.08 17.99 -12.74
CA GLU A 157 6.19 17.36 -13.44
C GLU A 157 6.23 17.77 -14.93
N GLU A 158 5.08 17.76 -15.62
CA GLU A 158 4.94 18.27 -17.00
C GLU A 158 5.37 19.74 -17.12
N GLU A 159 4.96 20.58 -16.16
CA GLU A 159 5.35 21.99 -16.09
C GLU A 159 6.85 22.17 -15.83
N ARG A 160 7.44 21.36 -14.96
CA ARG A 160 8.89 21.40 -14.70
C ARG A 160 9.67 21.03 -15.95
N ASP A 161 9.27 19.97 -16.63
CA ASP A 161 9.95 19.51 -17.84
C ASP A 161 9.81 20.55 -18.96
N ALA A 162 8.65 21.20 -19.09
CA ALA A 162 8.44 22.33 -19.98
C ALA A 162 9.37 23.52 -19.64
N ARG A 163 9.52 23.89 -18.37
CA ARG A 163 10.45 24.94 -17.91
C ARG A 163 11.92 24.57 -18.10
N ALA A 164 12.28 23.30 -17.98
CA ALA A 164 13.63 22.83 -18.28
C ALA A 164 13.95 22.93 -19.79
N SER A 165 12.91 22.87 -20.63
CA SER A 165 13.02 22.99 -22.09
C SER A 165 12.88 24.41 -22.65
N GLY A 166 12.50 25.42 -21.85
CA GLY A 166 12.23 26.80 -22.29
C GLY A 166 12.69 27.91 -21.32
N GLU A 167 13.30 28.97 -21.86
CA GLU A 167 13.81 30.15 -21.16
C GLU A 167 12.71 30.99 -20.47
N ASP A 168 12.29 30.60 -19.27
CA ASP A 168 11.65 31.54 -18.34
C ASP A 168 12.02 31.21 -16.88
N ARG A 169 12.88 32.07 -16.31
CA ARG A 169 13.36 31.99 -14.91
C ARG A 169 12.54 32.87 -13.97
N SER A 170 11.40 33.43 -14.40
CA SER A 170 10.57 34.30 -13.56
C SER A 170 9.43 33.52 -12.89
N GLY A 171 9.71 32.90 -11.74
CA GLY A 171 8.70 32.23 -10.94
C GLY A 171 8.90 32.50 -9.45
N GLY A 172 8.14 33.47 -8.92
CA GLY A 172 8.20 33.93 -7.54
C GLY A 172 8.09 32.81 -6.49
N ASP A 173 8.78 33.01 -5.38
CA ASP A 173 8.86 32.15 -4.21
C ASP A 173 7.59 32.25 -3.36
N ASP A 174 6.50 31.65 -3.84
CA ASP A 174 5.36 31.32 -2.98
C ASP A 174 5.70 30.02 -2.22
N ASP A 175 6.64 30.10 -1.28
CA ASP A 175 6.88 29.05 -0.28
C ASP A 175 5.91 29.26 0.88
N ASP A 176 4.81 28.51 0.89
CA ASP A 176 4.00 28.32 2.09
C ASP A 176 4.90 27.66 3.17
N PRO A 177 5.12 28.32 4.33
CA PRO A 177 6.01 27.82 5.38
C PRO A 177 5.54 26.50 6.02
N SER A 178 4.32 26.05 5.74
CA SER A 178 3.81 24.73 6.14
C SER A 178 4.17 23.61 5.15
N THR A 179 4.84 23.94 4.05
CA THR A 179 5.26 23.01 3.00
C THR A 179 6.78 23.01 2.84
N LEU A 180 7.35 21.89 2.38
CA LEU A 180 8.79 21.80 2.14
C LEU A 180 9.25 22.81 1.08
N PRO A 181 10.41 23.46 1.25
CA PRO A 181 10.98 24.35 0.23
C PRO A 181 11.06 23.68 -1.14
N ARG A 182 10.88 24.43 -2.22
CA ARG A 182 10.91 23.90 -3.60
C ARG A 182 12.17 23.08 -3.90
N SER A 183 13.34 23.52 -3.44
CA SER A 183 14.61 22.80 -3.61
C SER A 183 14.63 21.43 -2.94
N MET A 184 14.00 21.30 -1.77
CA MET A 184 13.90 20.03 -1.04
C MET A 184 12.87 19.10 -1.69
N ARG A 185 11.74 19.64 -2.18
CA ARG A 185 10.77 18.88 -2.98
C ARG A 185 11.38 18.31 -4.27
N ALA A 186 12.23 19.08 -4.94
CA ALA A 186 12.94 18.62 -6.13
C ALA A 186 13.90 17.46 -5.85
N ILE A 187 14.49 17.40 -4.65
CA ILE A 187 15.40 16.32 -4.23
C ILE A 187 14.61 15.06 -3.84
N LEU A 188 13.52 15.22 -3.08
CA LEU A 188 12.75 14.09 -2.55
C LEU A 188 11.79 13.48 -3.59
N GLY A 189 11.50 14.20 -4.67
CA GLY A 189 10.49 13.83 -5.66
C GLY A 189 9.06 13.97 -5.12
N PRO A 190 8.04 13.64 -5.93
CA PRO A 190 6.65 13.67 -5.48
C PRO A 190 6.40 12.64 -4.38
N ARG A 191 5.58 13.01 -3.39
CA ARG A 191 5.24 12.14 -2.26
C ARG A 191 3.75 12.11 -1.98
N MET A 192 3.19 10.92 -1.79
CA MET A 192 1.77 10.69 -1.61
C MET A 192 1.50 9.62 -0.54
N LEU A 193 0.68 9.97 0.44
CA LEU A 193 0.23 9.07 1.50
C LEU A 193 -1.29 8.91 1.41
N GLY A 194 -1.76 7.70 1.11
CA GLY A 194 -3.17 7.34 1.08
C GLY A 194 -3.54 6.45 2.26
N LEU A 195 -4.34 6.96 3.20
CA LEU A 195 -4.85 6.20 4.34
C LEU A 195 -6.37 6.20 4.31
N PHE A 196 -6.95 5.19 3.66
CA PHE A 196 -8.37 5.19 3.25
C PHE A 196 -9.32 4.48 4.22
N ALA A 197 -8.79 3.85 5.27
CA ALA A 197 -9.60 3.16 6.29
C ALA A 197 -8.86 3.10 7.64
N PRO A 198 -9.58 3.04 8.79
CA PRO A 198 -8.97 2.84 10.10
C PRO A 198 -8.14 1.55 10.21
N SER A 199 -8.64 0.45 9.62
CA SER A 199 -7.96 -0.85 9.53
C SER A 199 -7.73 -1.19 8.05
N HIS A 200 -7.83 -2.45 7.64
CA HIS A 200 -7.85 -2.84 6.24
C HIS A 200 -8.95 -2.10 5.46
N LEU A 201 -8.80 -1.97 4.13
CA LEU A 201 -9.92 -1.56 3.31
C LEU A 201 -11.04 -2.61 3.44
N PRO A 202 -12.32 -2.20 3.40
CA PRO A 202 -13.44 -3.14 3.25
C PRO A 202 -13.24 -4.01 2.00
N TYR A 203 -13.89 -5.17 1.94
CA TYR A 203 -13.76 -6.03 0.76
C TYR A 203 -14.26 -5.34 -0.51
N GLU A 204 -13.71 -5.71 -1.66
CA GLU A 204 -14.09 -5.18 -2.97
C GLU A 204 -15.60 -5.32 -3.22
N ILE A 205 -16.17 -6.48 -2.85
CA ILE A 205 -17.62 -6.73 -2.95
C ILE A 205 -18.47 -5.74 -2.14
N ASP A 206 -17.91 -5.18 -1.07
CA ASP A 206 -18.59 -4.23 -0.18
C ASP A 206 -18.44 -2.78 -0.64
N ARG A 207 -17.27 -2.43 -1.21
CA ARG A 207 -16.96 -1.07 -1.71
C ARG A 207 -17.58 -0.80 -3.07
N HIS A 208 -17.49 -1.77 -3.98
CA HIS A 208 -17.78 -1.58 -5.40
C HIS A 208 -18.87 -2.54 -5.86
N ARG A 209 -20.12 -2.24 -5.49
CA ARG A 209 -21.30 -3.06 -5.82
C ARG A 209 -21.50 -3.12 -7.34
N GLY A 210 -21.09 -4.24 -7.96
CA GLY A 210 -21.06 -4.40 -9.41
C GLY A 210 -19.72 -4.90 -9.95
N PHE A 211 -18.65 -4.87 -9.15
CA PHE A 211 -17.31 -5.26 -9.61
C PHE A 211 -17.22 -6.72 -10.02
N ILE A 212 -17.88 -7.65 -9.33
CA ILE A 212 -17.97 -9.07 -9.72
C ILE A 212 -18.81 -9.27 -11.00
N HIS A 213 -19.63 -8.27 -11.37
CA HIS A 213 -20.62 -8.36 -12.45
C HIS A 213 -20.19 -7.74 -13.77
N ALA A 214 -19.21 -6.85 -13.76
CA ALA A 214 -18.72 -6.23 -14.98
C ALA A 214 -17.88 -7.24 -15.77
N ALA A 215 -18.35 -7.62 -16.95
CA ALA A 215 -17.68 -8.56 -17.86
C ALA A 215 -16.34 -8.03 -18.42
N ALA A 216 -16.06 -6.75 -18.20
CA ALA A 216 -14.79 -6.10 -18.47
C ALA A 216 -14.43 -5.22 -17.28
N ALA A 217 -13.13 -5.12 -16.98
CA ALA A 217 -12.62 -4.03 -16.17
C ALA A 217 -13.16 -2.72 -16.76
N PRO A 218 -13.87 -1.85 -16.00
CA PRO A 218 -14.09 -0.52 -16.50
C PRO A 218 -12.71 0.05 -16.83
N ALA A 219 -12.54 0.51 -18.06
CA ALA A 219 -11.37 1.31 -18.40
C ALA A 219 -11.23 2.40 -17.33
N LEU A 220 -9.99 2.72 -16.96
CA LEU A 220 -9.70 3.91 -16.16
C LEU A 220 -10.62 5.04 -16.63
N PRO A 221 -11.45 5.61 -15.74
CA PRO A 221 -12.32 6.70 -16.16
C PRO A 221 -11.41 7.78 -16.75
N PRO A 222 -11.65 8.23 -18.01
CA PRO A 222 -10.94 9.39 -18.51
C PRO A 222 -11.20 10.56 -17.54
N PRO A 223 -10.26 11.52 -17.42
CA PRO A 223 -10.48 12.71 -16.60
C PRO A 223 -11.84 13.31 -16.96
N ALA A 224 -12.70 13.46 -15.95
CA ALA A 224 -14.14 13.65 -16.11
C ALA A 224 -14.49 14.73 -17.15
N SER A 225 -15.21 14.34 -18.21
CA SER A 225 -15.59 15.26 -19.29
C SER A 225 -17.09 15.57 -19.35
N THR A 226 -17.92 15.15 -18.38
CA THR A 226 -19.36 15.52 -18.35
C THR A 226 -19.93 15.60 -16.92
N ALA A 227 -20.98 16.41 -16.74
CA ALA A 227 -21.63 16.63 -15.44
C ALA A 227 -22.30 15.37 -14.84
N ALA A 228 -22.81 14.44 -15.66
CA ALA A 228 -23.35 13.17 -15.16
C ALA A 228 -22.25 12.20 -14.67
N ALA A 229 -21.05 12.28 -15.26
CA ALA A 229 -19.87 11.59 -14.74
C ALA A 229 -19.36 12.22 -13.44
N ALA A 230 -19.63 13.52 -13.22
CA ALA A 230 -19.24 14.22 -12.00
C ALA A 230 -20.10 13.80 -10.78
N ASP A 231 -21.41 13.57 -10.94
CA ASP A 231 -22.28 13.12 -9.85
C ASP A 231 -22.04 11.63 -9.48
N ALA A 232 -21.79 10.78 -10.48
CA ALA A 232 -21.36 9.39 -10.24
C ALA A 232 -19.94 9.34 -9.62
N ALA A 233 -19.02 10.21 -10.08
CA ALA A 233 -17.70 10.38 -9.48
C ALA A 233 -17.82 10.84 -8.03
N ALA A 234 -18.71 11.79 -7.70
CA ALA A 234 -18.88 12.32 -6.36
C ALA A 234 -19.35 11.27 -5.33
N ALA A 235 -20.20 10.31 -5.73
CA ALA A 235 -20.61 9.20 -4.85
C ALA A 235 -19.50 8.14 -4.68
N THR A 236 -18.67 7.92 -5.71
CA THR A 236 -17.48 7.04 -5.63
C THR A 236 -16.28 7.72 -4.98
N ASP A 237 -16.23 9.05 -4.95
CA ASP A 237 -15.12 9.86 -4.44
C ASP A 237 -14.97 9.72 -2.92
N ALA A 238 -16.07 9.47 -2.20
CA ALA A 238 -16.10 9.34 -0.75
C ALA A 238 -15.79 7.92 -0.24
N GLN A 239 -15.67 6.92 -1.13
CA GLN A 239 -15.30 5.55 -0.76
C GLN A 239 -13.78 5.33 -0.86
N PRO A 240 -13.24 4.32 -0.16
CA PRO A 240 -11.87 3.90 -0.38
C PRO A 240 -11.68 3.47 -1.86
N PRO A 241 -10.58 3.91 -2.51
CA PRO A 241 -10.31 3.58 -3.90
C PRO A 241 -10.16 2.08 -4.12
N ALA A 242 -10.50 1.61 -5.34
CA ALA A 242 -10.19 0.26 -5.78
C ALA A 242 -8.67 0.05 -5.90
N LEU A 243 -8.22 -1.20 -5.82
CA LEU A 243 -6.80 -1.54 -5.97
C LEU A 243 -6.24 -1.05 -7.32
N VAL A 244 -7.02 -1.18 -8.39
CA VAL A 244 -6.63 -0.69 -9.71
C VAL A 244 -6.48 0.84 -9.74
N GLU A 245 -7.35 1.59 -9.05
CA GLU A 245 -7.25 3.05 -8.99
C GLU A 245 -6.00 3.49 -8.21
N MET A 246 -5.72 2.85 -7.07
CA MET A 246 -4.49 3.10 -6.31
C MET A 246 -3.24 2.73 -7.12
N THR A 247 -3.27 1.60 -7.85
CA THR A 247 -2.15 1.16 -8.69
C THR A 247 -1.83 2.19 -9.78
N VAL A 248 -2.87 2.71 -10.44
CA VAL A 248 -2.68 3.69 -11.52
C VAL A 248 -2.21 5.02 -10.97
N ALA A 249 -2.79 5.51 -9.88
CA ALA A 249 -2.32 6.73 -9.22
C ALA A 249 -0.85 6.60 -8.78
N ALA A 250 -0.44 5.44 -8.27
CA ALA A 250 0.96 5.17 -7.92
C ALA A 250 1.87 5.21 -9.16
N LEU A 251 1.47 4.57 -10.26
CA LEU A 251 2.22 4.60 -11.52
C LEU A 251 2.33 6.03 -12.08
N GLU A 252 1.27 6.83 -12.03
CA GLU A 252 1.28 8.23 -12.47
C GLU A 252 2.28 9.08 -11.68
N VAL A 253 2.42 8.83 -10.37
CA VAL A 253 3.37 9.55 -9.51
C VAL A 253 4.81 9.04 -9.69
N LEU A 254 4.99 7.71 -9.71
CA LEU A 254 6.33 7.11 -9.69
C LEU A 254 7.01 7.13 -11.06
N ALA A 255 6.25 7.09 -12.16
CA ALA A 255 6.79 7.09 -13.51
C ALA A 255 7.43 8.42 -13.92
N THR A 256 7.23 9.50 -13.16
CA THR A 256 7.87 10.80 -13.39
C THR A 256 9.33 10.82 -12.89
N GLY A 257 9.74 9.80 -12.14
CA GLY A 257 11.09 9.68 -11.60
C GLY A 257 12.15 9.51 -12.69
N PRO A 258 13.23 10.33 -12.72
CA PRO A 258 14.23 10.30 -13.78
C PRO A 258 15.07 9.01 -13.82
N HIS A 259 15.12 8.26 -12.72
CA HIS A 259 15.85 6.99 -12.63
C HIS A 259 14.93 5.76 -12.66
N GLY A 260 13.64 5.96 -12.97
CA GLY A 260 12.61 4.93 -12.91
C GLY A 260 12.11 4.70 -11.48
N PHE A 261 11.44 3.57 -11.26
CA PHE A 261 10.76 3.30 -9.99
C PHE A 261 10.77 1.82 -9.57
N PHE A 262 10.41 1.58 -8.32
CA PHE A 262 9.96 0.29 -7.80
C PHE A 262 8.56 0.45 -7.20
N LEU A 263 7.63 -0.45 -7.53
CA LEU A 263 6.27 -0.44 -7.01
C LEU A 263 5.86 -1.85 -6.55
N LEU A 264 5.45 -1.97 -5.29
CA LEU A 264 4.75 -3.14 -4.76
C LEU A 264 3.23 -2.89 -4.78
N VAL A 265 2.48 -3.84 -5.34
CA VAL A 265 1.01 -3.83 -5.31
C VAL A 265 0.50 -5.12 -4.67
N GLU A 266 -0.27 -5.01 -3.58
CA GLU A 266 -0.78 -6.14 -2.81
C GLU A 266 -2.32 -6.18 -2.80
N ALA A 267 -2.88 -7.30 -3.27
CA ALA A 267 -4.29 -7.66 -3.06
C ALA A 267 -4.48 -8.53 -1.81
N GLY A 268 -4.10 -8.02 -0.64
CA GLY A 268 -3.97 -8.86 0.56
C GLY A 268 -5.30 -9.26 1.23
N ARG A 269 -6.45 -8.74 0.78
CA ARG A 269 -7.76 -9.19 1.27
C ARG A 269 -8.18 -10.54 0.68
N ILE A 270 -7.52 -11.07 -0.37
CA ILE A 270 -7.75 -12.43 -0.88
C ILE A 270 -7.55 -13.46 0.24
N ASP A 271 -6.43 -13.34 0.96
CA ASP A 271 -6.09 -14.16 2.13
C ASP A 271 -7.19 -14.14 3.20
N HIS A 272 -7.65 -12.95 3.58
CA HIS A 272 -8.69 -12.81 4.59
C HIS A 272 -10.03 -13.44 4.16
N GLY A 273 -10.39 -13.33 2.87
CA GLY A 273 -11.56 -14.01 2.32
C GLY A 273 -11.43 -15.53 2.40
N GLY A 274 -10.23 -16.05 2.11
CA GLY A 274 -9.88 -17.47 2.28
C GLY A 274 -9.98 -17.92 3.74
N HIS A 275 -9.41 -17.17 4.69
CA HIS A 275 -9.52 -17.48 6.12
C HIS A 275 -10.96 -17.47 6.64
N ALA A 276 -11.81 -16.59 6.10
CA ALA A 276 -13.23 -16.52 6.43
C ALA A 276 -14.08 -17.61 5.74
N ASN A 277 -13.49 -18.40 4.83
CA ASN A 277 -14.19 -19.29 3.91
C ASN A 277 -15.32 -18.57 3.12
N ASP A 278 -15.12 -17.29 2.81
CA ASP A 278 -16.06 -16.46 2.04
C ASP A 278 -15.63 -16.45 0.57
N ALA A 279 -16.14 -17.42 -0.19
CA ALA A 279 -15.84 -17.54 -1.62
C ALA A 279 -16.27 -16.31 -2.44
N GLY A 280 -17.30 -15.58 -2.00
CA GLY A 280 -17.76 -14.36 -2.68
C GLY A 280 -16.77 -13.22 -2.51
N ALA A 281 -16.34 -12.97 -1.27
CA ALA A 281 -15.33 -11.97 -0.96
C ALA A 281 -13.98 -12.32 -1.61
N ALA A 282 -13.51 -13.57 -1.47
CA ALA A 282 -12.25 -14.01 -2.06
C ALA A 282 -12.25 -13.85 -3.59
N LEU A 283 -13.32 -14.26 -4.28
CA LEU A 283 -13.44 -14.08 -5.74
C LEU A 283 -13.45 -12.61 -6.15
N ALA A 284 -14.15 -11.75 -5.41
CA ALA A 284 -14.17 -10.32 -5.67
C ALA A 284 -12.78 -9.69 -5.57
N GLU A 285 -12.00 -10.09 -4.56
CA GLU A 285 -10.62 -9.62 -4.37
C GLU A 285 -9.68 -10.13 -5.46
N VAL A 286 -9.83 -11.37 -5.92
CA VAL A 286 -9.09 -11.89 -7.09
C VAL A 286 -9.42 -11.08 -8.34
N CYS A 287 -10.70 -10.70 -8.54
CA CYS A 287 -11.09 -9.85 -9.65
C CYS A 287 -10.53 -8.42 -9.52
N ALA A 288 -10.42 -7.88 -8.29
CA ALA A 288 -9.77 -6.60 -8.05
C ALA A 288 -8.27 -6.64 -8.38
N TYR A 289 -7.60 -7.74 -8.00
CA TYR A 289 -6.21 -8.01 -8.33
C TYR A 289 -5.98 -8.10 -9.83
N ASP A 290 -6.78 -8.90 -10.55
CA ASP A 290 -6.67 -9.08 -12.00
C ASP A 290 -6.72 -7.74 -12.75
N ARG A 291 -7.58 -6.80 -12.32
CA ARG A 291 -7.64 -5.45 -12.90
C ARG A 291 -6.40 -4.62 -12.62
N ALA A 292 -5.89 -4.67 -11.40
CA ALA A 292 -4.65 -3.97 -11.04
C ALA A 292 -3.45 -4.55 -11.80
N PHE A 293 -3.37 -5.88 -11.92
CA PHE A 293 -2.34 -6.57 -12.70
C PHE A 293 -2.45 -6.21 -14.18
N LYS A 294 -3.65 -6.22 -14.77
CA LYS A 294 -3.87 -5.76 -16.13
C LYS A 294 -3.42 -4.32 -16.33
N ALA A 295 -3.72 -3.40 -15.41
CA ALA A 295 -3.25 -2.01 -15.52
C ALA A 295 -1.71 -1.91 -15.51
N ALA A 296 -1.03 -2.71 -14.68
CA ALA A 296 0.43 -2.77 -14.67
C ALA A 296 1.02 -3.37 -15.97
N VAL A 297 0.39 -4.43 -16.50
CA VAL A 297 0.79 -5.04 -17.78
C VAL A 297 0.55 -4.09 -18.95
N ASP A 298 -0.60 -3.41 -19.01
CA ASP A 298 -0.92 -2.44 -20.05
C ASP A 298 0.06 -1.25 -20.01
N PHE A 299 0.44 -0.79 -18.81
CA PHE A 299 1.48 0.22 -18.62
C PHE A 299 2.84 -0.26 -19.16
N ALA A 300 3.22 -1.50 -18.86
CA ALA A 300 4.47 -2.10 -19.34
C ALA A 300 4.45 -2.42 -20.84
N ALA A 301 3.29 -2.72 -21.45
CA ALA A 301 3.19 -3.13 -22.85
C ALA A 301 3.67 -2.07 -23.84
N THR A 302 3.68 -0.80 -23.44
CA THR A 302 4.16 0.33 -24.25
C THR A 302 5.62 0.70 -23.96
N ARG A 303 6.31 -0.07 -23.11
CA ARG A 303 7.61 0.27 -22.53
C ARG A 303 8.57 -0.92 -22.52
N SER A 304 9.81 -0.70 -22.94
CA SER A 304 10.86 -1.72 -22.89
C SER A 304 11.65 -1.74 -21.57
N ASP A 305 11.38 -0.80 -20.67
CA ASP A 305 12.13 -0.56 -19.43
C ASP A 305 11.37 -0.96 -18.16
N VAL A 306 10.22 -1.64 -18.29
CA VAL A 306 9.38 -2.06 -17.17
C VAL A 306 9.30 -3.60 -17.12
N LEU A 307 9.61 -4.17 -15.96
CA LEU A 307 9.38 -5.58 -15.64
C LEU A 307 8.22 -5.69 -14.66
N VAL A 308 7.23 -6.53 -15.00
CA VAL A 308 6.13 -6.87 -14.11
C VAL A 308 6.30 -8.32 -13.64
N VAL A 309 6.31 -8.52 -12.32
CA VAL A 309 6.36 -9.85 -11.69
C VAL A 309 5.13 -10.02 -10.81
N ALA A 310 4.45 -11.16 -10.93
CA ALA A 310 3.27 -11.51 -10.15
C ALA A 310 3.46 -12.88 -9.49
N THR A 311 3.08 -12.98 -8.22
CA THR A 311 3.13 -14.22 -7.43
C THR A 311 2.19 -14.10 -6.23
N SER A 312 1.92 -15.23 -5.56
CA SER A 312 1.34 -15.29 -4.21
C SER A 312 2.41 -15.52 -3.16
N ASP A 313 2.11 -15.15 -1.92
CA ASP A 313 2.89 -15.53 -0.73
C ASP A 313 2.51 -16.92 -0.22
N HIS A 314 1.22 -17.30 -0.28
CA HIS A 314 0.70 -18.64 -0.02
C HIS A 314 -0.75 -18.81 -0.53
N ASP A 315 -1.27 -20.04 -0.45
CA ASP A 315 -2.72 -20.32 -0.55
C ASP A 315 -3.39 -20.14 0.81
N THR A 316 -4.71 -19.92 0.84
CA THR A 316 -5.48 -19.77 2.08
C THR A 316 -6.88 -20.36 1.96
N GLY A 317 -7.29 -21.13 2.96
CA GLY A 317 -8.64 -21.70 3.07
C GLY A 317 -8.82 -23.05 2.35
N GLY A 318 -7.83 -23.49 1.55
CA GLY A 318 -7.92 -24.77 0.83
C GLY A 318 -9.10 -24.78 -0.15
N LEU A 319 -9.31 -23.67 -0.84
CA LEU A 319 -10.44 -23.48 -1.75
C LEU A 319 -10.43 -24.56 -2.83
N SER A 320 -11.58 -25.22 -3.03
CA SER A 320 -11.77 -26.21 -4.08
C SER A 320 -12.91 -25.81 -5.01
N VAL A 321 -12.75 -26.14 -6.30
CA VAL A 321 -13.76 -25.92 -7.34
C VAL A 321 -14.63 -27.18 -7.44
N GLY A 322 -15.60 -27.27 -6.53
CA GLY A 322 -16.54 -28.38 -6.44
C GLY A 322 -16.73 -28.86 -5.00
N CYS A 323 -17.92 -29.36 -4.69
CA CYS A 323 -18.21 -29.92 -3.37
C CYS A 323 -19.31 -30.99 -3.49
N CYS A 324 -19.46 -31.79 -2.44
CA CYS A 324 -20.62 -32.68 -2.26
C CYS A 324 -20.86 -33.66 -3.44
N GLY A 325 -19.79 -34.12 -4.10
CA GLY A 325 -19.88 -35.04 -5.24
C GLY A 325 -20.43 -34.41 -6.53
N GLN A 326 -20.60 -33.09 -6.57
CA GLN A 326 -21.06 -32.37 -7.75
C GLN A 326 -19.88 -31.94 -8.63
N TYR A 327 -19.94 -32.28 -9.91
CA TYR A 327 -18.95 -31.89 -10.92
C TYR A 327 -19.32 -30.54 -11.55
N ALA A 328 -19.71 -29.58 -10.70
CA ALA A 328 -20.19 -28.27 -11.14
C ALA A 328 -19.75 -27.17 -10.16
N LEU A 329 -19.34 -26.03 -10.71
CA LEU A 329 -19.19 -24.77 -9.99
C LEU A 329 -20.34 -23.84 -10.39
N ASN A 330 -21.20 -23.47 -9.45
CA ASN A 330 -22.30 -22.57 -9.73
C ASN A 330 -21.86 -21.09 -9.65
N VAL A 331 -21.08 -20.67 -10.65
CA VAL A 331 -20.59 -19.28 -10.77
C VAL A 331 -21.73 -18.26 -10.84
N THR A 332 -22.90 -18.65 -11.30
CA THR A 332 -24.08 -17.78 -11.40
C THR A 332 -24.56 -17.35 -10.02
N GLU A 333 -24.61 -18.26 -9.04
CA GLU A 333 -24.99 -17.91 -7.66
C GLU A 333 -23.92 -17.11 -6.94
N ILE A 334 -22.64 -17.48 -7.11
CA ILE A 334 -21.52 -16.72 -6.51
C ILE A 334 -21.54 -15.27 -7.00
N ARG A 335 -21.79 -15.06 -8.30
CA ARG A 335 -21.96 -13.71 -8.85
C ARG A 335 -23.11 -12.96 -8.17
N LYS A 336 -24.21 -13.61 -7.76
CA LYS A 336 -25.33 -12.90 -7.09
C LYS A 336 -24.98 -12.35 -5.70
N LEU A 337 -23.85 -12.71 -5.11
CA LEU A 337 -23.42 -12.13 -3.83
C LEU A 337 -23.21 -10.61 -3.98
N ARG A 338 -23.56 -9.85 -2.94
CA ARG A 338 -23.56 -8.37 -2.93
C ARG A 338 -22.84 -7.76 -1.73
N ALA A 339 -22.41 -8.60 -0.80
CA ALA A 339 -21.74 -8.22 0.42
C ALA A 339 -20.91 -9.41 0.91
N SER A 340 -19.81 -9.12 1.59
CA SER A 340 -19.05 -10.13 2.32
C SER A 340 -19.80 -10.59 3.58
N ALA A 341 -19.41 -11.73 4.11
CA ALA A 341 -19.87 -12.20 5.43
C ALA A 341 -19.55 -11.19 6.54
N GLU A 342 -18.40 -10.49 6.46
CA GLU A 342 -18.01 -9.43 7.38
C GLU A 342 -19.02 -8.27 7.40
N ASN A 343 -19.47 -7.82 6.22
CA ASN A 343 -20.45 -6.74 6.12
C ASN A 343 -21.87 -7.21 6.48
N VAL A 344 -22.25 -8.45 6.16
CA VAL A 344 -23.56 -8.99 6.53
C VAL A 344 -23.72 -9.09 8.05
N THR A 345 -22.69 -9.51 8.76
CA THR A 345 -22.74 -9.73 10.23
C THR A 345 -22.73 -8.45 11.05
N THR A 346 -22.24 -7.34 10.49
CA THR A 346 -22.18 -6.02 11.17
C THR A 346 -23.45 -5.18 10.96
N ARG A 347 -24.38 -5.62 10.09
CA ARG A 347 -25.65 -4.92 9.79
C ARG A 347 -26.83 -5.40 10.64
N VAL A 348 -26.58 -6.20 11.68
CA VAL A 348 -27.60 -6.72 12.60
C VAL A 348 -27.76 -5.81 13.80
#